data_AF-A0A081GIC3-F1
#
_entry.id   AF-A0A081GIC3-F1
#
_cell.length_a   1.000
_cell.length_b   1.000
_cell.length_c   1.000
_cell.angle_alpha   90.00
_cell.angle_beta   90.00
_cell.angle_gamma   90.00
#
_symmetry.space_group_name_H-M   'P 1'
#
loop_
_entity.id
_entity.type
_entity.pdbx_description
1 polymer ?
#
loop_
_entity_poly.entity_id
_entity_poly.type
_entity_poly.pdbx_seq_one_letter_code
_entity_poly.pdbx_strand_id
1 'polypeptide(L)'
;MAKPLRLLMLLTAASAMVIPPPPARAGMLRPLLMLLRPQLENQLTRVCVETIADGQADLQRNLQDPCRKLAVPTSKCLIEETDNSGRSLGVLTEMLSGRFGDDSEEVVKRCLARMFGLPTDSLREIPLRELGRRFGRRSLQELSP
;
A
#
# COMPACT_ATOMS: atom_id res chain seq x y z
N MET A 1 43.31 -58.67 8.95
CA MET A 1 43.92 -57.32 9.01
C MET A 1 42.86 -56.30 8.66
N ALA A 2 42.56 -55.42 9.60
CA ALA A 2 41.45 -54.48 9.58
C ALA A 2 41.77 -53.23 8.75
N LYS A 3 40.78 -52.71 8.01
CA LYS A 3 40.72 -51.31 7.61
C LYS A 3 39.26 -50.84 7.52
N PRO A 4 38.65 -50.46 8.66
CA PRO A 4 37.64 -49.41 8.67
C PRO A 4 38.38 -48.06 8.60
N LEU A 5 37.65 -46.94 8.59
CA LEU A 5 38.19 -45.58 8.75
C LEU A 5 38.73 -44.91 7.47
N ARG A 6 37.82 -44.61 6.54
CA ARG A 6 37.89 -43.35 5.76
C ARG A 6 36.52 -42.89 5.23
N LEU A 7 35.45 -43.43 5.82
CA LEU A 7 34.05 -43.02 5.63
C LEU A 7 33.66 -41.82 6.52
N LEU A 8 34.65 -41.12 7.08
CA LEU A 8 34.48 -40.05 8.08
C LEU A 8 35.00 -38.70 7.55
N MET A 9 34.71 -38.39 6.28
CA MET A 9 34.89 -37.05 5.70
C MET A 9 33.63 -36.61 4.92
N LEU A 10 32.47 -37.07 5.38
CA LEU A 10 31.23 -36.30 5.25
C LEU A 10 31.21 -35.32 6.44
N LEU A 11 31.05 -34.01 6.19
CA LEU A 11 30.07 -33.13 6.86
C LEU A 11 30.43 -31.64 7.06
N THR A 12 31.62 -31.14 6.75
CA THR A 12 31.94 -29.74 7.14
C THR A 12 32.45 -28.87 5.99
N ALA A 13 31.56 -28.29 5.18
CA ALA A 13 31.77 -27.00 4.49
C ALA A 13 30.58 -26.65 3.57
N ALA A 14 29.39 -26.45 4.14
CA ALA A 14 28.30 -25.79 3.42
C ALA A 14 27.62 -24.78 4.37
N SER A 15 28.43 -23.97 5.04
CA SER A 15 27.96 -22.76 5.70
C SER A 15 27.65 -21.74 4.62
N ALA A 16 26.45 -21.83 4.05
CA ALA A 16 25.89 -20.80 3.19
C ALA A 16 25.95 -19.47 3.96
N MET A 17 26.71 -18.52 3.44
CA MET A 17 26.64 -17.13 3.88
C MET A 17 25.22 -16.64 3.64
N VAL A 18 24.40 -16.63 4.69
CA VAL A 18 23.17 -15.86 4.74
C VAL A 18 23.60 -14.40 4.79
N ILE A 19 23.71 -13.76 3.62
CA ILE A 19 23.84 -12.31 3.54
C ILE A 19 22.53 -11.74 4.08
N PRO A 20 22.52 -11.04 5.23
CA PRO A 20 21.31 -10.38 5.69
C PRO A 20 20.92 -9.36 4.61
N PRO A 21 19.62 -9.24 4.27
CA PRO A 21 19.19 -8.22 3.33
C PRO A 21 19.69 -6.85 3.80
N PRO A 22 20.15 -5.99 2.88
CA PRO A 22 20.63 -4.67 3.25
C PRO A 22 19.57 -3.95 4.09
N PRO A 23 19.96 -3.20 5.13
CA PRO A 23 19.01 -2.43 5.91
C PRO A 23 18.23 -1.56 4.93
N ALA A 24 16.90 -1.66 4.98
CA ALA A 24 16.01 -0.84 4.18
C ALA A 24 16.48 0.62 4.31
N ARG A 25 16.91 1.21 3.19
CA ARG A 25 17.17 2.64 3.13
C ARG A 25 15.84 3.29 3.45
N ALA A 26 15.66 3.69 4.71
CA ALA A 26 14.60 4.62 5.08
C ALA A 26 14.75 5.78 4.11
N GLY A 27 13.77 5.93 3.23
CA GLY A 27 13.80 6.96 2.21
C GLY A 27 13.95 8.28 2.94
N MET A 28 14.88 9.10 2.48
CA MET A 28 15.16 10.44 3.03
C MET A 28 13.88 11.28 3.21
N LEU A 29 12.81 10.93 2.48
CA LEU A 29 11.52 11.59 2.45
C LEU A 29 10.50 11.06 3.48
N ARG A 30 10.74 9.95 4.18
CA ARG A 30 9.79 9.41 5.17
C ARG A 30 9.36 10.43 6.24
N PRO A 31 10.26 11.25 6.83
CA PRO A 31 9.84 12.27 7.79
C PRO A 31 8.86 13.28 7.17
N LEU A 32 9.07 13.67 5.91
CA LEU A 32 8.17 14.57 5.18
C LEU A 32 6.81 13.92 4.94
N LEU A 33 6.77 12.65 4.53
CA LEU A 33 5.51 11.91 4.34
C LEU A 33 4.74 11.77 5.66
N MET A 34 5.44 11.56 6.77
CA MET A 34 4.84 11.51 8.11
C MET A 34 4.25 12.85 8.54
N LEU A 35 4.86 13.98 8.15
CA LEU A 35 4.31 15.31 8.42
C LEU A 35 2.98 15.54 7.69
N LEU A 36 2.81 14.96 6.49
CA LEU A 36 1.59 15.05 5.69
C LEU A 36 0.48 14.10 6.16
N ARG A 37 0.79 13.17 7.08
CA ARG A 37 -0.15 12.12 7.52
C ARG A 37 -1.51 12.65 7.97
N PRO A 38 -1.63 13.71 8.80
CA PRO A 38 -2.94 14.21 9.23
C PRO A 38 -3.80 14.71 8.06
N GLN A 39 -3.17 15.35 7.06
CA GLN A 39 -3.85 15.81 5.85
C GLN A 39 -4.33 14.62 5.02
N LEU A 40 -3.49 13.60 4.88
CA LEU A 40 -3.84 12.36 4.20
C LEU A 40 -5.00 11.63 4.90
N GLU A 41 -5.00 11.55 6.23
CA GLU A 41 -6.09 10.94 7.01
C GLU A 41 -7.42 11.68 6.83
N ASN A 42 -7.41 13.00 6.84
CA ASN A 42 -8.59 13.81 6.56
C ASN A 42 -9.11 13.56 5.14
N GLN A 43 -8.21 13.49 4.16
CA GLN A 43 -8.56 13.21 2.76
C GLN A 43 -9.18 11.82 2.59
N LEU A 44 -8.57 10.79 3.19
CA LEU A 44 -9.07 9.42 3.17
C LEU A 44 -10.43 9.31 3.85
N THR A 45 -10.61 9.99 4.98
CA THR A 45 -11.89 10.05 5.69
C THR A 45 -12.98 10.64 4.79
N ARG A 46 -12.68 11.78 4.15
CA ARG A 46 -13.61 12.46 3.24
C ARG A 46 -14.01 11.55 2.08
N VAL A 47 -13.04 10.98 1.37
CA VAL A 47 -13.31 10.10 0.22
C VAL A 47 -14.12 8.88 0.64
N CYS A 48 -13.80 8.26 1.79
CA CYS A 48 -14.57 7.14 2.33
C CYS A 48 -16.04 7.52 2.58
N VAL A 49 -16.29 8.66 3.22
CA VAL A 49 -17.66 9.14 3.49
C VAL A 49 -18.39 9.46 2.18
N GLU A 50 -17.77 10.21 1.28
CA GLU A 50 -18.37 10.60 0.00
C GLU A 50 -18.71 9.38 -0.87
N THR A 51 -17.83 8.37 -0.88
CA THR A 51 -18.02 7.15 -1.69
C THR A 51 -19.17 6.28 -1.17
N ILE A 52 -19.38 6.20 0.14
CA ILE A 52 -20.38 5.30 0.74
C ILE A 52 -21.72 6.03 0.95
N ALA A 53 -21.68 7.29 1.38
CA ALA A 53 -22.90 8.01 1.74
C ALA A 53 -23.72 8.46 0.53
N ASP A 54 -23.07 8.63 -0.63
CA ASP A 54 -23.70 9.07 -1.89
C ASP A 54 -24.67 10.26 -1.70
N GLY A 55 -24.24 11.25 -0.91
CA GLY A 55 -25.01 12.47 -0.64
C GLY A 55 -26.05 12.40 0.48
N GLN A 56 -26.26 11.25 1.13
CA GLN A 56 -27.22 11.12 2.24
C GLN A 56 -26.63 11.71 3.55
N ALA A 57 -27.18 12.82 4.04
CA ALA A 57 -26.65 13.56 5.18
C ALA A 57 -26.62 12.75 6.50
N ASP A 58 -27.64 11.94 6.76
CA ASP A 58 -27.68 11.08 7.96
C ASP A 58 -26.60 10.00 7.91
N LEU A 59 -26.40 9.41 6.74
CA LEU A 59 -25.36 8.40 6.52
C LEU A 59 -23.97 9.03 6.60
N GLN A 60 -23.76 10.23 6.05
CA GLN A 60 -22.50 10.96 6.19
C GLN A 60 -22.10 11.15 7.67
N ARG A 61 -23.06 11.58 8.51
CA ARG A 61 -22.82 11.76 9.95
C ARG A 61 -22.42 10.45 10.63
N ASN A 62 -23.11 9.35 10.30
CA ASN A 62 -22.85 8.04 10.88
C ASN A 62 -21.52 7.43 10.41
N LEU A 63 -21.07 7.76 9.19
CA LEU A 63 -19.83 7.22 8.61
C LEU A 63 -18.56 7.99 9.00
N GLN A 64 -18.70 9.20 9.55
CA GLN A 64 -17.55 10.05 9.89
C GLN A 64 -16.51 9.34 10.76
N ASP A 65 -16.96 8.73 11.85
CA ASP A 65 -16.09 8.03 12.81
C ASP A 65 -15.53 6.71 12.26
N PRO A 66 -16.33 5.81 11.65
CA PRO A 66 -15.82 4.64 10.95
C PRO A 66 -14.77 4.96 9.88
N CYS A 67 -15.03 5.94 9.02
CA CYS A 67 -14.10 6.34 7.97
C CYS A 67 -12.82 6.96 8.55
N ARG A 68 -12.91 7.73 9.64
CA ARG A 68 -11.72 8.23 10.35
C ARG A 68 -10.88 7.09 10.93
N LYS A 69 -11.52 6.07 11.52
CA LYS A 69 -10.83 4.88 12.04
C LYS A 69 -10.15 4.09 10.94
N LEU A 70 -10.74 4.00 9.75
CA LEU A 70 -10.15 3.33 8.59
C LEU A 70 -8.97 4.14 8.00
N ALA A 71 -9.08 5.47 7.99
CA ALA A 71 -8.05 6.34 7.44
C ALA A 71 -6.70 6.19 8.14
N VAL A 72 -6.68 5.91 9.45
CA VAL A 72 -5.45 5.76 10.26
C VAL A 72 -4.54 4.60 9.80
N PRO A 73 -5.00 3.34 9.72
CA PRO A 73 -4.17 2.25 9.21
C PRO A 73 -3.87 2.40 7.72
N THR A 74 -4.81 2.95 6.92
CA THR A 74 -4.58 3.18 5.50
C THR A 74 -3.48 4.22 5.26
N SER A 75 -3.51 5.37 5.94
CA SER A 75 -2.48 6.41 5.81
C SER A 75 -1.09 5.88 6.18
N LYS A 76 -1.00 5.13 7.28
CA LYS A 76 0.24 4.48 7.72
C LYS A 76 0.77 3.53 6.64
N CYS A 77 -0.10 2.69 6.10
CA CYS A 77 0.25 1.73 5.06
C CYS A 77 0.75 2.42 3.79
N LEU A 78 0.08 3.46 3.33
CA LEU A 78 0.49 4.24 2.16
C LEU A 78 1.87 4.88 2.36
N ILE A 79 2.11 5.50 3.52
CA ILE A 79 3.41 6.14 3.83
C ILE A 79 4.53 5.10 3.89
N GLU A 80 4.31 3.99 4.59
CA GLU A 80 5.29 2.91 4.71
C GLU A 80 5.59 2.25 3.36
N GLU A 81 4.57 2.01 2.55
CA GLU A 81 4.74 1.36 1.24
C GLU A 81 5.42 2.30 0.24
N THR A 82 5.08 3.59 0.27
CA THR A 82 5.77 4.63 -0.51
C THR A 82 7.27 4.65 -0.20
N ASP A 83 7.63 4.58 1.08
CA ASP A 83 9.01 4.55 1.54
C ASP A 83 9.72 3.24 1.16
N ASN A 84 9.13 2.10 1.52
CA ASN A 84 9.72 0.77 1.34
C ASN A 84 9.89 0.39 -0.14
N SER A 85 9.02 0.90 -1.02
CA SER A 85 9.12 0.66 -2.47
C SER A 85 10.12 1.60 -3.18
N GLY A 86 10.69 2.58 -2.47
CA GLY A 86 11.58 3.58 -3.05
C GLY A 86 10.86 4.58 -3.97
N ARG A 87 9.52 4.63 -3.92
CA ARG A 87 8.68 5.45 -4.81
C ARG A 87 8.37 6.84 -4.26
N SER A 88 8.91 7.21 -3.11
CA SER A 88 8.65 8.50 -2.43
C SER A 88 8.77 9.73 -3.33
N LEU A 89 9.81 9.84 -4.15
CA LEU A 89 9.99 11.00 -5.04
C LEU A 89 8.93 11.01 -6.16
N GLY A 90 8.62 9.85 -6.71
CA GLY A 90 7.61 9.68 -7.76
C GLY A 90 6.22 10.05 -7.26
N VAL A 91 5.81 9.49 -6.13
CA VAL A 91 4.54 9.82 -5.47
C VAL A 91 4.45 11.32 -5.14
N LEU A 92 5.49 11.92 -4.59
CA LEU A 92 5.49 13.36 -4.31
C LEU A 92 5.36 14.20 -5.60
N THR A 93 6.06 13.82 -6.66
CA THR A 93 5.98 14.53 -7.96
C THR A 93 4.59 14.42 -8.56
N GLU A 94 3.96 13.25 -8.46
CA GLU A 94 2.58 13.01 -8.89
C GLU A 94 1.59 13.88 -8.12
N MET A 95 1.72 13.92 -6.79
CA MET A 95 0.90 14.76 -5.92
C MET A 95 1.05 16.25 -6.24
N LEU A 96 2.28 16.75 -6.40
CA LEU A 96 2.55 18.15 -6.75
C LEU A 96 2.01 18.51 -8.14
N SER A 97 1.96 17.55 -9.05
CA SER A 97 1.36 17.71 -10.38
C SER A 97 -0.16 17.52 -10.37
N GLY A 98 -0.77 17.28 -9.20
CA GLY A 98 -2.21 17.04 -9.08
C GLY A 98 -2.70 15.77 -9.78
N ARG A 99 -1.83 14.79 -10.01
CA ARG A 99 -2.15 13.56 -10.75
C ARG A 99 -2.01 12.33 -9.84
N PHE A 100 -2.88 11.34 -10.06
CA PHE A 100 -2.61 9.96 -9.67
C PHE A 100 -1.84 9.33 -10.82
N GLY A 101 -0.65 8.75 -10.62
CA GLY A 101 0.12 8.09 -11.67
C GLY A 101 0.59 6.69 -11.26
N ASP A 102 1.58 6.14 -11.97
CA ASP A 102 1.99 4.74 -11.84
C ASP A 102 2.62 4.44 -10.49
N ASP A 103 3.35 5.40 -9.91
CA ASP A 103 3.95 5.25 -8.58
C ASP A 103 2.89 5.18 -7.49
N SER A 104 1.93 6.11 -7.52
CA SER A 104 0.81 6.11 -6.58
C SER A 104 -0.08 4.89 -6.74
N GLU A 105 -0.32 4.44 -7.98
CA GLU A 105 -1.14 3.25 -8.24
C GLU A 105 -0.51 1.99 -7.66
N GLU A 106 0.80 1.79 -7.85
CA GLU A 106 1.50 0.63 -7.31
C GLU A 106 1.50 0.63 -5.77
N VAL A 107 1.75 1.78 -5.15
CA VAL A 107 1.68 1.93 -3.68
C VAL A 107 0.29 1.56 -3.15
N VAL A 108 -0.77 2.05 -3.80
CA VAL A 108 -2.15 1.75 -3.39
C VAL A 108 -2.45 0.25 -3.57
N LYS A 109 -2.05 -0.38 -4.67
CA LYS A 109 -2.22 -1.83 -4.91
C LYS A 109 -1.59 -2.66 -3.80
N ARG A 110 -0.32 -2.41 -3.50
CA ARG A 110 0.43 -3.14 -2.47
C ARG A 110 -0.16 -2.92 -1.08
N CYS A 111 -0.61 -1.70 -0.82
CA CYS A 111 -1.30 -1.39 0.43
C CYS A 111 -2.64 -2.11 0.57
N LEU A 112 -3.48 -2.11 -0.48
CA LEU A 112 -4.74 -2.85 -0.50
C LEU A 112 -4.48 -4.35 -0.28
N ALA A 113 -3.52 -4.94 -1.01
CA ALA A 113 -3.15 -6.34 -0.82
C ALA A 113 -2.83 -6.66 0.64
N ARG A 114 -1.96 -5.86 1.28
CA ARG A 114 -1.62 -6.00 2.69
C ARG A 114 -2.83 -5.87 3.63
N MET A 115 -3.68 -4.87 3.42
CA MET A 115 -4.87 -4.66 4.27
C MET A 115 -5.86 -5.83 4.18
N PHE A 116 -5.94 -6.50 3.03
CA PHE A 116 -6.78 -7.69 2.83
C PHE A 116 -6.07 -9.02 3.12
N GLY A 117 -4.83 -8.99 3.65
CA GLY A 117 -4.07 -10.20 3.96
C GLY A 117 -3.61 -10.98 2.72
N LEU A 118 -3.53 -10.33 1.57
CA LEU A 118 -3.11 -10.91 0.30
C LEU A 118 -1.59 -10.75 0.08
N PRO A 119 -0.97 -11.57 -0.77
CA PRO A 119 0.41 -11.35 -1.21
C PRO A 119 0.58 -9.96 -1.81
N THR A 120 1.64 -9.24 -1.45
CA THR A 120 1.84 -7.82 -1.80
C THR A 120 1.71 -7.50 -3.29
N ASP A 121 2.16 -8.42 -4.15
CA ASP A 121 2.16 -8.23 -5.60
C ASP A 121 0.92 -8.81 -6.30
N SER A 122 -0.06 -9.34 -5.56
CA SER A 122 -1.26 -10.01 -6.10
C SER A 122 -2.17 -9.09 -6.92
N LEU A 123 -2.11 -7.77 -6.67
CA LEU A 123 -2.93 -6.78 -7.38
C LEU A 123 -2.15 -6.06 -8.50
N ARG A 124 -0.94 -6.52 -8.84
CA ARG A 124 -0.05 -5.86 -9.83
C ARG A 124 -0.75 -5.62 -11.17
N GLU A 125 -1.41 -6.65 -11.70
CA GLU A 125 -2.07 -6.63 -13.00
C GLU A 125 -3.46 -5.95 -13.00
N ILE A 126 -3.89 -5.39 -11.86
CA ILE A 126 -5.24 -4.82 -11.71
C ILE A 126 -5.20 -3.30 -11.96
N PRO A 127 -5.74 -2.76 -13.06
CA PRO A 127 -5.65 -1.32 -13.35
C PRO A 127 -6.63 -0.51 -12.47
N LEU A 128 -6.18 0.02 -11.33
CA LEU A 128 -7.06 0.67 -10.34
C LEU A 128 -7.75 1.92 -10.91
N ARG A 129 -7.04 2.70 -11.74
CA ARG A 129 -7.62 3.88 -12.40
C ARG A 129 -8.82 3.50 -13.27
N GLU A 130 -8.67 2.44 -14.04
CA GLU A 130 -9.72 1.98 -14.95
C GLU A 130 -10.90 1.39 -14.17
N LEU A 131 -10.63 0.64 -13.09
CA LEU A 131 -11.66 0.17 -12.18
C LEU A 131 -12.45 1.34 -11.58
N GLY A 132 -11.77 2.35 -11.03
CA GLY A 132 -12.41 3.53 -10.45
C GLY A 132 -13.33 4.24 -11.46
N ARG A 133 -12.89 4.41 -12.72
CA ARG A 133 -13.73 4.98 -13.78
C ARG A 133 -14.98 4.17 -14.06
N ARG A 134 -14.86 2.83 -14.08
CA ARG A 134 -16.00 1.93 -14.34
C ARG A 134 -17.02 1.94 -13.20
N PHE A 135 -16.56 1.99 -11.96
CA PHE A 135 -17.45 2.07 -10.81
C PHE A 135 -18.11 3.43 -10.70
N GLY A 136 -17.37 4.54 -10.89
CA GLY A 136 -17.94 5.89 -10.90
C GLY A 136 -18.98 6.10 -12.02
N ARG A 137 -18.80 5.49 -13.20
CA ARG A 137 -19.81 5.52 -14.27
C ARG A 137 -21.09 4.76 -13.92
N ARG A 138 -21.01 3.66 -13.17
CA ARG A 138 -22.19 2.90 -12.76
C ARG A 138 -23.01 3.66 -11.72
N SER A 139 -22.36 4.29 -10.74
CA SER A 139 -23.05 5.16 -9.77
C SER A 139 -23.82 6.30 -10.46
N LEU A 140 -23.25 6.91 -11.52
CA LEU A 140 -23.94 7.94 -12.30
C LEU A 140 -25.10 7.41 -13.17
N GLN A 141 -25.10 6.12 -13.54
CA GLN A 141 -26.18 5.51 -14.34
C GLN A 141 -27.41 5.13 -13.51
N GLU A 142 -27.24 4.77 -12.23
CA GLU A 142 -28.36 4.56 -11.30
C GLU A 142 -29.11 5.85 -10.94
N LEU A 143 -28.54 7.01 -11.26
CA LEU A 143 -29.10 8.34 -11.00
C LEU A 143 -29.83 8.97 -12.20
N SER A 144 -29.98 8.24 -13.33
CA SER A 144 -30.77 8.73 -14.47
C SER A 144 -32.17 8.11 -14.44
N PRO A 145 -33.24 8.91 -14.32
CA PRO A 145 -34.62 8.42 -14.32
C PRO A 145 -35.04 7.81 -15.67
#